data_AF-A0A0F9PSQ9-F1
#
_entry.id   AF-A0A0F9PSQ9-F1
#
_cell.length_a   1.000
_cell.length_b   1.000
_cell.length_c   1.000
_cell.angle_alpha   90.00
_cell.angle_beta   90.00
_cell.angle_gamma   90.00
#
_symmetry.space_group_name_H-M   'P 1'
#
loop_
_entity.id
_entity.type
_entity.pdbx_description
1 polymer ?
#
loop_
_entity_poly.entity_id
_entity_poly.type
_entity_poly.pdbx_seq_one_letter_code
_entity_poly.pdbx_strand_id
1 'polypeptide(L)' 'MKQIPNNRPRGQGSGEQGQETNTDYLNKYAEKWEPPEGNVHMHLVFKQDTHWRIVGRGSSVCSVPGRCHQVFLTHEVVEG' A
#
# COMPACT_ATOMS: atom_id res chain seq x y z
N MET A 1 2.75 -4.81 -2.56
CA MET A 1 2.22 -3.54 -3.12
C MET A 1 2.37 -3.57 -4.62
N LYS A 2 1.28 -3.85 -5.31
CA LYS A 2 1.05 -3.41 -6.70
C LYS A 2 -0.40 -2.91 -6.76
N GLN A 3 -0.74 -2.00 -5.82
CA GLN A 3 -1.99 -1.22 -5.90
C GLN A 3 -1.91 -0.22 -7.06
N ILE A 4 -0.69 0.17 -7.40
CA ILE A 4 -0.37 0.70 -8.70
C ILE A 4 -0.42 -0.45 -9.71
N PRO A 5 -1.31 -0.39 -10.71
CA PRO A 5 -1.34 -1.39 -11.77
C PRO A 5 0.02 -1.45 -12.46
N ASN A 6 0.57 -2.65 -12.64
CA ASN A 6 1.87 -2.81 -13.32
C ASN A 6 1.86 -2.30 -14.75
N ASN A 7 0.69 -2.34 -15.40
CA ASN A 7 0.50 -2.05 -16.81
C ASN A 7 -0.13 -0.68 -17.05
N ARG A 8 0.00 0.24 -16.09
CA ARG A 8 -0.46 1.62 -16.30
C ARG A 8 0.48 2.38 -17.23
N PRO A 9 -0.02 3.32 -18.04
CA PRO A 9 0.85 4.32 -18.66
C PRO A 9 1.53 5.14 -17.54
N ARG A 10 2.85 5.36 -17.67
CA ARG A 10 3.60 6.23 -16.76
C ARG A 10 3.31 7.69 -17.08
N GLY A 11 2.96 8.48 -16.08
CA GLY A 11 2.80 9.93 -16.23
C GLY A 11 4.11 10.71 -16.15
N GLN A 12 3.98 12.03 -16.25
CA GLN A 12 5.00 12.97 -15.77
C GLN A 12 4.72 13.32 -14.30
N GLY A 13 5.77 13.57 -13.51
CA GLY A 13 5.64 13.93 -12.11
C GLY A 13 6.94 14.41 -11.47
N SER A 14 7.01 14.31 -10.14
CA SER A 14 8.04 14.90 -9.30
C SER A 14 9.35 14.09 -9.20
N GLY A 15 9.44 12.96 -9.90
CA GLY A 15 10.60 12.08 -9.88
C GLY A 15 11.76 12.56 -10.75
N GLU A 16 12.84 11.78 -10.73
CA GLU A 16 14.03 12.04 -11.53
C GLU A 16 13.67 12.14 -13.03
N GLN A 17 14.23 13.13 -13.73
CA GLN A 17 13.92 13.42 -15.14
C GLN A 17 12.43 13.69 -15.43
N GLY A 18 11.66 14.12 -14.41
CA GLY A 18 10.23 14.41 -14.55
C GLY A 18 9.35 13.17 -14.62
N GLN A 19 9.86 12.01 -14.20
CA GLN A 19 9.07 10.77 -14.16
C GLN A 19 8.04 10.80 -13.02
N GLU A 20 6.82 10.34 -13.29
CA GLU A 20 5.81 10.16 -12.26
C GLU A 20 6.26 9.13 -11.22
N THR A 21 6.29 9.56 -9.95
CA THR A 21 6.55 8.69 -8.80
C THR A 21 5.30 7.89 -8.42
N ASN A 22 5.46 6.91 -7.53
CA ASN A 22 4.31 6.21 -6.96
C ASN A 22 3.36 7.17 -6.22
N THR A 23 3.93 8.16 -5.52
CA THR A 23 3.19 9.19 -4.78
C THR A 23 2.39 10.08 -5.72
N ASP A 24 3.00 10.56 -6.81
CA ASP A 24 2.31 11.42 -7.78
C ASP A 24 1.07 10.74 -8.36
N TYR A 25 1.19 9.45 -8.72
CA TYR A 25 0.04 8.71 -9.20
C TYR A 25 -1.01 8.51 -8.13
N LEU A 26 -0.63 8.08 -6.92
CA LEU A 26 -1.60 7.86 -5.86
C LEU A 26 -2.37 9.15 -5.53
N ASN A 27 -1.69 10.30 -5.52
CA ASN A 27 -2.33 11.60 -5.36
C ASN A 27 -3.26 11.95 -6.52
N LYS A 28 -2.80 11.76 -7.76
CA LYS A 28 -3.60 12.04 -8.97
C LYS A 28 -4.88 11.22 -9.06
N TYR A 29 -4.85 9.99 -8.55
CA TYR A 29 -5.98 9.06 -8.57
C TYR A 29 -6.61 8.86 -7.19
N ALA A 30 -6.32 9.74 -6.23
CA ALA A 30 -6.76 9.60 -4.85
C ALA A 30 -8.28 9.46 -4.72
N GLU A 31 -9.04 10.24 -5.50
CA GLU A 31 -10.52 10.20 -5.52
C GLU A 31 -11.09 8.85 -5.99
N LYS A 32 -10.32 8.07 -6.76
CA LYS A 32 -10.71 6.74 -7.25
C LYS A 32 -10.03 5.61 -6.50
N TRP A 33 -9.19 5.95 -5.53
CA TRP A 33 -8.42 4.97 -4.80
C TRP A 33 -9.28 4.39 -3.68
N GLU A 34 -9.61 3.12 -3.81
CA GLU A 34 -10.31 2.38 -2.76
C GLU A 34 -9.28 1.66 -1.87
N PRO A 35 -9.33 1.86 -0.55
CA PRO A 35 -8.52 1.07 0.37
C PRO A 35 -8.87 -0.42 0.26
N PRO A 36 -7.92 -1.32 0.56
CA PRO A 36 -8.22 -2.74 0.60
C PRO A 36 -9.16 -3.06 1.76
N GLU A 37 -10.26 -3.77 1.47
CA GLU A 37 -11.19 -4.27 2.47
C GLU A 37 -10.97 -5.77 2.74
N GLY A 38 -11.49 -6.22 3.89
CA GLY A 38 -11.49 -7.61 4.29
C GLY A 38 -10.20 -8.05 5.00
N ASN A 39 -9.90 -9.34 4.91
CA ASN A 39 -8.73 -9.93 5.57
C ASN A 39 -7.44 -9.54 4.86
N VAL A 40 -6.55 -8.86 5.57
CA VAL A 40 -5.23 -8.46 5.07
C VAL A 40 -4.15 -8.80 6.09
N HIS A 41 -2.89 -8.78 5.63
CA HIS A 41 -1.73 -8.89 6.50
C HIS A 41 -1.08 -7.51 6.71
N MET A 42 -0.81 -7.18 7.96
CA MET A 42 -0.01 -6.06 8.38
C MET A 42 1.41 -6.56 8.69
N HIS A 43 2.35 -6.31 7.79
CA HIS A 43 3.74 -6.77 7.87
C HIS A 43 4.67 -5.70 8.41
N LEU A 44 5.53 -6.04 9.37
CA LEU A 44 6.61 -5.18 9.85
C LEU A 44 7.83 -5.31 8.92
N VAL A 45 8.11 -4.24 8.17
CA VAL A 45 9.20 -4.20 7.19
C VAL A 45 10.30 -3.26 7.67
N PHE A 46 11.54 -3.69 7.46
CA PHE A 46 12.74 -2.88 7.68
C PHE A 46 13.49 -2.77 6.35
N LYS A 47 13.77 -1.54 5.92
CA LYS A 47 14.61 -1.31 4.72
C LYS A 47 15.61 -0.19 4.98
N GLN A 48 15.13 0.92 5.54
CA GLN A 48 15.90 2.07 6.02
C GLN A 48 15.29 2.53 7.35
N ASP A 49 13.95 2.53 7.43
CA ASP A 49 13.17 2.68 8.66
C ASP A 49 12.23 1.49 8.89
N THR A 50 11.76 1.37 10.14
CA THR A 50 10.75 0.41 10.55
C THR A 50 9.36 0.95 10.28
N HIS A 51 8.58 0.25 9.45
CA HIS A 51 7.19 0.63 9.16
C HIS A 51 6.31 -0.60 8.94
N TRP A 52 5.01 -0.41 9.18
CA TRP A 52 3.99 -1.41 8.86
C TRP A 52 3.54 -1.29 7.41
N ARG A 53 3.31 -2.43 6.78
CA ARG A 53 2.88 -2.52 5.38
C ARG A 53 1.67 -3.43 5.26
N ILE A 54 0.60 -2.90 4.70
CA ILE A 54 -0.62 -3.67 4.40
C ILE A 54 -0.47 -4.43 3.08
N VAL A 55 -0.77 -5.72 3.09
CA VAL A 55 -0.79 -6.57 1.89
C VAL A 55 -1.95 -7.57 1.92
N GLY A 56 -2.60 -7.78 0.77
CA GLY A 56 -3.72 -8.73 0.66
C GLY A 56 -3.31 -10.20 0.56
N ARG A 57 -2.02 -10.54 0.55
CA ARG A 57 -1.54 -11.93 0.53
C ARG A 57 -0.39 -12.13 1.51
N GLY A 58 -0.33 -13.33 2.10
CA GLY A 58 0.77 -13.74 2.94
C GLY A 58 2.13 -13.71 2.21
N SER A 59 3.21 -13.65 2.99
CA SER A 59 4.59 -13.66 2.49
C SER A 59 5.52 -14.38 3.48
N SER A 60 6.81 -14.47 3.17
CA SER A 60 7.81 -14.98 4.12
C SER A 60 7.92 -14.17 5.41
N VAL A 61 7.36 -12.95 5.45
CA VAL A 61 7.25 -12.19 6.71
C VAL A 61 6.25 -12.83 7.69
N CYS A 62 5.25 -13.55 7.19
CA CYS A 62 4.22 -14.19 8.03
C CYS A 62 4.76 -15.29 8.93
N SER A 63 5.87 -15.94 8.54
CA SER A 63 6.49 -17.00 9.33
C SER A 63 7.38 -16.47 10.45
N VAL A 64 7.58 -15.15 10.56
CA VAL A 64 8.41 -14.56 11.61
C VAL A 64 7.53 -14.03 12.74
N PRO A 65 7.65 -14.58 13.97
CA PRO A 65 6.85 -14.13 15.11
C PRO A 65 6.95 -12.61 15.33
N GLY A 66 5.80 -11.97 15.58
CA GLY A 66 5.71 -10.53 15.85
C GLY A 66 5.91 -9.62 14.63
N ARG A 67 6.13 -10.17 13.42
CA ARG A 67 6.30 -9.36 12.20
C ARG A 67 5.11 -9.38 11.25
N CYS A 68 4.07 -10.13 11.58
CA CYS A 68 2.85 -10.20 10.81
C CYS A 68 1.64 -10.29 11.74
N HIS A 69 0.66 -9.42 11.49
CA HIS A 69 -0.67 -9.54 12.08
C HIS A 69 -1.69 -9.66 10.97
N GLN A 70 -2.59 -10.63 11.07
CA GLN A 70 -3.78 -10.65 10.23
C GLN A 70 -4.80 -9.70 10.85
N VAL A 71 -5.31 -8.77 10.03
CA VAL A 71 -6.28 -7.77 10.45
C VAL A 71 -7.44 -7.76 9.45
N PHE A 72 -8.63 -7.39 9.92
CA PHE A 72 -9.79 -7.17 9.08
C PHE A 72 -9.95 -5.67 8.87
N LEU A 73 -9.85 -5.20 7.63
CA LEU A 73 -10.09 -3.82 7.26
C LEU A 73 -11.53 -3.64 6.81
N THR A 74 -12.18 -2.61 7.35
CA THR A 74 -13.53 -2.20 7.00
C THR A 74 -13.57 -0.69 6.82
N HIS A 75 -14.40 -0.20 5.90
CA HIS A 75 -14.75 1.20 5.82
C HIS A 75 -15.88 1.49 6.80
N GLU A 76 -15.53 1.73 8.07
CA GLU A 76 -16.46 2.46 8.93
C GLU A 76 -16.36 3.93 8.56
N VAL A 77 -17.44 4.48 8.00
CA VAL A 77 -17.62 5.93 7.95
C VAL A 77 -17.80 6.37 9.40
N VAL A 78 -16.74 6.89 10.00
CA VAL A 78 -16.84 7.58 11.28
C VAL A 78 -17.56 8.89 11.00
N GLU A 79 -18.88 8.89 11.15
CA GLU A 79 -19.65 10.13 11.20
C GLU A 79 -19.19 10.90 12.46
N GLY A 80 -18.48 12.01 12.22
CA GLY A 80 -18.02 12.93 13.26
C GLY A 80 -18.98 14.07 13.48
#